data_AF-A0AAW0ME13-F1
#
_entry.id   AF-A0AAW0ME13-F1
#
_cell.length_a   1.000
_cell.length_b   1.000
_cell.length_c   1.000
_cell.angle_alpha   90.00
_cell.angle_beta   90.00
_cell.angle_gamma   90.00
#
_symmetry.space_group_name_H-M   'P 1'
#
loop_
_entity.id
_entity.type
_entity.pdbx_description
1 polymer ?
#
loop_
_entity_poly.entity_id
_entity_poly.type
_entity_poly.pdbx_seq_one_letter_code
_entity_poly.pdbx_strand_id
1 'polypeptide(L)'
;GYPAYSFSPGANVGRLTKSFIPDPFYYDFAITVTAKPTTRSGGVLFAITNAYQKIVQLGVALSEVEDGAQRVVLFYTDSSSSSTQEAASFKMGDMTGRWARFTLTVQGTQVRLFMDCEEFNRVDFIRSDQSLTFEASSGIFVGNAGGTGLPRFVAYSKVFVQQVYGHKGKEFIRSAPL
;
A
#
# COMPACT_ATOMS: atom_id res chain seq x y z
N GLY A 1 10.14 -19.80 6.82
CA GLY A 1 8.75 -19.34 6.98
C GLY A 1 8.78 -17.92 7.49
N TYR A 2 8.10 -16.99 6.82
CA TYR A 2 8.08 -15.57 7.24
C TYR A 2 6.90 -15.29 8.15
N PRO A 3 7.07 -14.47 9.20
CA PRO A 3 6.04 -14.28 10.22
C PRO A 3 4.72 -13.76 9.63
N ALA A 4 3.62 -14.16 10.26
CA ALA A 4 2.31 -13.56 10.08
C ALA A 4 1.98 -12.84 11.38
N TYR A 5 1.64 -11.56 11.30
CA TYR A 5 1.27 -10.76 12.46
C TYR A 5 -0.26 -10.73 12.58
N SER A 6 -0.78 -10.99 13.77
CA SER A 6 -2.18 -10.76 14.11
C SER A 6 -2.29 -9.45 14.90
N PHE A 7 -3.08 -8.50 14.41
CA PHE A 7 -3.29 -7.22 15.08
C PHE A 7 -4.66 -7.19 15.77
N SER A 8 -4.68 -6.81 17.04
CA SER A 8 -5.91 -6.54 17.78
C SER A 8 -6.43 -5.13 17.48
N PRO A 9 -7.75 -4.88 17.59
CA PRO A 9 -8.31 -3.54 17.47
C PRO A 9 -7.63 -2.56 18.44
N GLY A 10 -7.07 -1.46 17.91
CA GLY A 10 -6.37 -0.43 18.71
C GLY A 10 -4.83 -0.49 18.71
N ALA A 11 -4.22 -1.47 18.06
CA ALA A 11 -2.76 -1.55 17.96
C ALA A 11 -2.18 -0.49 16.99
N ASN A 12 -1.52 0.54 17.52
CA ASN A 12 -0.68 1.46 16.72
C ASN A 12 0.73 0.86 16.57
N VAL A 13 0.91 -0.03 15.59
CA VAL A 13 2.24 -0.55 15.25
C VAL A 13 2.91 0.39 14.25
N GLY A 14 3.43 1.50 14.77
CA GLY A 14 4.34 2.38 14.05
C GLY A 14 5.78 1.92 14.22
N ARG A 15 6.58 1.95 13.15
CA ARG A 15 8.05 1.84 13.21
C ARG A 15 8.70 2.98 12.42
N LEU A 16 9.99 3.22 12.65
CA LEU A 16 10.76 4.15 11.84
C LEU A 16 10.95 3.57 10.44
N THR A 17 10.58 4.33 9.41
CA THR A 17 10.59 3.86 8.01
C THR A 17 11.98 3.39 7.56
N LYS A 18 13.03 4.12 7.95
CA LYS A 18 14.44 3.82 7.58
C LYS A 18 14.95 2.47 8.07
N SER A 19 14.29 1.85 9.04
CA SER A 19 14.67 0.52 9.51
C SER A 19 14.25 -0.62 8.56
N PHE A 20 13.33 -0.35 7.63
CA PHE A 20 12.71 -1.39 6.81
C PHE A 20 12.65 -1.08 5.32
N ILE A 21 12.68 0.20 4.96
CA ILE A 21 12.48 0.68 3.61
C ILE A 21 13.76 1.36 3.12
N PRO A 22 14.24 1.04 1.91
CA PRO A 22 15.38 1.73 1.32
C PRO A 22 15.07 3.21 1.09
N ASP A 23 16.11 4.03 1.20
CA ASP A 23 16.07 5.46 0.94
C ASP A 23 17.24 5.79 0.01
N PRO A 24 17.00 6.22 -1.25
CA PRO A 24 15.70 6.46 -1.86
C PRO A 24 14.88 5.17 -2.08
N PHE A 25 13.55 5.30 -2.08
CA PHE A 25 12.64 4.20 -2.35
C PHE A 25 12.77 3.70 -3.80
N TYR A 26 12.30 2.49 -4.04
CA TYR A 26 12.25 1.92 -5.37
C TYR A 26 11.38 2.76 -6.30
N TYR A 27 11.92 3.13 -7.47
CA TYR A 27 11.15 3.81 -8.50
C TYR A 27 10.06 2.87 -9.04
N ASP A 28 10.43 1.68 -9.49
CA ASP A 28 9.47 0.63 -9.84
C ASP A 28 9.37 -0.40 -8.71
N PHE A 29 8.15 -0.70 -8.28
CA PHE A 29 7.89 -1.54 -7.12
C PHE A 29 6.57 -2.27 -7.21
N ALA A 30 6.44 -3.29 -6.37
CA ALA A 30 5.19 -4.02 -6.19
C ALA A 30 4.84 -4.11 -4.71
N ILE A 31 3.54 -4.02 -4.44
CA ILE A 31 2.96 -4.20 -3.12
C ILE A 31 2.01 -5.38 -3.22
N THR A 32 2.34 -6.49 -2.57
CA THR A 32 1.43 -7.63 -2.43
C THR A 32 0.73 -7.54 -1.09
N VAL A 33 -0.59 -7.61 -1.10
CA VAL A 33 -1.42 -7.64 0.10
C VAL A 33 -2.22 -8.93 0.13
N THR A 34 -2.21 -9.58 1.29
CA THR A 34 -3.16 -10.65 1.63
C THR A 34 -3.97 -10.17 2.82
N ALA A 35 -5.28 -9.96 2.65
CA ALA A 35 -6.14 -9.45 3.72
C ALA A 35 -7.49 -10.17 3.75
N LYS A 36 -8.12 -10.17 4.92
CA LYS A 36 -9.50 -10.64 5.10
C LYS A 36 -10.28 -9.57 5.86
N PRO A 37 -10.88 -8.58 5.17
CA PRO A 37 -11.72 -7.57 5.82
C PRO A 37 -12.85 -8.23 6.60
N THR A 38 -13.09 -7.80 7.85
CA THR A 38 -14.22 -8.32 8.65
C THR A 38 -15.41 -7.36 8.66
N THR A 39 -15.23 -6.14 8.17
CA THR A 39 -16.27 -5.12 8.07
C THR A 39 -16.33 -4.55 6.65
N ARG A 40 -17.47 -3.93 6.32
CA ARG A 40 -17.68 -3.23 5.05
C ARG A 40 -17.08 -1.82 5.00
N SER A 41 -16.54 -1.31 6.11
CA SER A 41 -16.06 0.08 6.23
C SER A 41 -14.72 0.34 5.53
N GLY A 42 -14.00 -0.71 5.12
CA GLY A 42 -12.67 -0.57 4.53
C GLY A 42 -11.61 -0.11 5.53
N GLY A 43 -10.61 0.63 5.05
CA GLY A 43 -9.55 1.22 5.86
C GLY A 43 -8.15 1.03 5.27
N VAL A 44 -7.18 1.72 5.89
CA VAL A 44 -5.77 1.66 5.48
C VAL A 44 -5.15 0.31 5.85
N LEU A 45 -4.65 -0.40 4.85
CA LEU A 45 -3.95 -1.68 5.01
C LEU A 45 -2.50 -1.45 5.45
N PHE A 46 -1.82 -0.48 4.85
CA PHE A 46 -0.56 0.07 5.34
C PHE A 46 -0.35 1.49 4.84
N ALA A 47 0.48 2.25 5.55
CA ALA A 47 0.91 3.57 5.11
C ALA A 47 2.31 3.90 5.63
N ILE A 48 3.07 4.63 4.81
CA ILE A 48 4.23 5.42 5.19
C ILE A 48 3.78 6.87 5.22
N THR A 49 3.98 7.55 6.33
CA THR A 49 3.62 8.96 6.49
C THR A 49 4.86 9.83 6.69
N ASN A 50 4.71 11.12 6.43
CA ASN A 50 5.74 12.11 6.77
C ASN A 50 5.97 12.19 8.29
N ALA A 51 7.02 12.90 8.72
CA ALA A 51 7.41 13.01 10.13
C ALA A 51 6.26 13.44 11.06
N TYR A 52 5.38 14.31 10.58
CA TYR A 52 4.24 14.85 11.34
C TYR A 52 2.97 13.99 11.26
N GLN A 53 3.01 12.88 10.51
CA GLN A 53 1.87 12.00 10.26
C GLN A 53 0.65 12.75 9.70
N LYS A 54 0.88 13.70 8.80
CA LYS A 54 -0.16 14.50 8.13
C LYS A 54 -0.37 14.08 6.68
N ILE A 55 0.67 13.57 6.03
CA ILE A 55 0.66 13.19 4.62
C ILE A 55 1.03 11.72 4.54
N VAL A 56 0.24 10.93 3.81
CA VAL A 56 0.61 9.57 3.39
C VAL A 56 1.50 9.71 2.16
N GLN A 57 2.78 9.36 2.30
CA GLN A 57 3.76 9.41 1.21
C GLN A 57 3.59 8.20 0.28
N LEU A 58 3.32 7.03 0.86
CA LEU A 58 3.01 5.78 0.15
C LEU A 58 2.04 4.97 0.99
N GLY A 59 1.03 4.33 0.40
CA GLY A 59 0.15 3.47 1.18
C GLY A 59 -0.89 2.76 0.34
N VAL A 60 -1.58 1.80 0.95
CA VAL A 60 -2.70 1.08 0.31
C VAL A 60 -3.87 1.05 1.27
N ALA A 61 -5.07 1.27 0.74
CA ALA A 61 -6.31 1.19 1.48
C ALA A 61 -7.39 0.45 0.70
N LEU A 62 -8.40 -0.02 1.44
CA LEU A 62 -9.67 -0.43 0.87
C LEU A 62 -10.70 0.66 1.14
N SER A 63 -11.52 1.00 0.15
CA SER A 63 -12.67 1.88 0.37
C SER A 63 -13.74 1.19 1.22
N GLU A 64 -14.72 1.96 1.67
CA GLU A 64 -15.99 1.39 2.10
C GLU A 64 -16.68 0.66 0.94
N VAL A 65 -17.51 -0.33 1.28
CA VAL A 65 -18.31 -1.08 0.33
C VAL A 65 -19.60 -0.32 0.04
N GLU A 66 -19.65 0.28 -1.13
CA GLU A 66 -20.80 1.02 -1.67
C GLU A 66 -21.39 0.24 -2.85
N ASP A 67 -22.71 0.04 -2.87
CA ASP A 67 -23.41 -0.69 -3.94
C ASP A 67 -22.80 -2.07 -4.29
N GLY A 68 -22.34 -2.79 -3.26
CA GLY A 68 -21.72 -4.11 -3.41
C GLY A 68 -20.32 -4.11 -4.01
N ALA A 69 -19.73 -2.93 -4.21
CA ALA A 69 -18.39 -2.75 -4.72
C ALA A 69 -17.46 -2.10 -3.71
N GLN A 70 -16.19 -2.46 -3.79
CA GLN A 70 -15.11 -1.90 -2.99
C GLN A 70 -14.01 -1.42 -3.92
N ARG A 71 -13.12 -0.53 -3.46
CA ARG A 71 -11.96 -0.09 -4.23
C ARG A 71 -10.66 -0.45 -3.51
N VAL A 72 -9.68 -0.89 -4.27
CA VAL A 72 -8.27 -0.93 -3.84
C VAL A 72 -7.64 0.40 -4.24
N VAL A 73 -7.18 1.16 -3.26
CA VAL A 73 -6.63 2.51 -3.44
C VAL A 73 -5.14 2.49 -3.15
N LEU A 74 -4.35 2.99 -4.09
CA LEU A 74 -2.93 3.26 -3.92
C LEU A 74 -2.73 4.76 -3.65
N PHE A 75 -2.10 5.08 -2.52
CA PHE A 75 -1.58 6.41 -2.26
C PHE A 75 -0.11 6.48 -2.68
N TYR A 76 0.23 7.48 -3.48
CA TYR A 76 1.61 7.85 -3.79
C TYR A 76 1.65 9.37 -3.87
N THR A 77 2.36 10.00 -2.95
CA THR A 77 2.45 11.45 -2.87
C THR A 77 3.86 11.89 -3.20
N ASP A 78 4.03 12.52 -4.37
CA ASP A 78 5.29 13.15 -4.76
C ASP A 78 5.79 14.13 -3.68
N SER A 79 7.11 14.28 -3.57
CA SER A 79 7.76 15.12 -2.55
C SER A 79 7.37 16.61 -2.64
N SER A 80 6.95 17.08 -3.81
CA SER A 80 6.47 18.45 -4.03
C SER A 80 5.03 18.68 -3.57
N SER A 81 4.28 17.62 -3.27
CA SER A 81 2.86 17.71 -2.93
C SER A 81 2.66 17.99 -1.44
N SER A 82 1.79 18.94 -1.12
CA SER A 82 1.49 19.36 0.26
C SER A 82 0.34 18.59 0.92
N SER A 83 -0.27 17.63 0.21
CA SER A 83 -1.37 16.82 0.68
C SER A 83 -1.31 15.40 0.11
N THR A 84 -1.86 14.43 0.83
CA THR A 84 -1.95 13.03 0.39
C THR A 84 -2.62 12.92 -0.98
N GLN A 85 -1.99 12.20 -1.91
CA GLN A 85 -2.52 11.97 -3.26
C GLN A 85 -2.93 10.51 -3.47
N GLU A 86 -4.09 10.33 -4.08
CA GLU A 86 -4.53 9.04 -4.64
C GLU A 86 -3.90 8.88 -6.03
N ALA A 87 -3.08 7.85 -6.19
CA ALA A 87 -2.36 7.59 -7.44
C ALA A 87 -3.10 6.63 -8.35
N ALA A 88 -3.86 5.69 -7.77
CA ALA A 88 -4.67 4.74 -8.52
C ALA A 88 -5.80 4.19 -7.65
N SER A 89 -6.90 3.82 -8.29
CA SER A 89 -8.06 3.23 -7.63
C SER A 89 -8.78 2.25 -8.54
N PHE A 90 -8.97 1.03 -8.04
CA PHE A 90 -9.51 -0.08 -8.81
C PHE A 90 -10.79 -0.60 -8.18
N LYS A 91 -11.91 -0.54 -8.91
CA LYS A 91 -13.19 -1.08 -8.47
C LYS A 91 -13.18 -2.61 -8.51
N MET A 92 -13.64 -3.21 -7.43
CA MET A 92 -13.69 -4.64 -7.16
C MET A 92 -15.07 -5.00 -6.59
N GLY A 93 -15.39 -6.30 -6.55
CA GLY A 93 -16.52 -6.78 -5.73
C GLY A 93 -16.20 -6.70 -4.23
N ASP A 94 -17.24 -6.72 -3.39
CA ASP A 94 -17.09 -6.77 -1.92
C ASP A 94 -16.21 -7.95 -1.48
N MET A 95 -15.14 -7.69 -0.73
CA MET A 95 -14.22 -8.72 -0.22
C MET A 95 -14.51 -9.11 1.25
N THR A 96 -15.52 -8.53 1.88
CA THR A 96 -15.85 -8.73 3.30
C THR A 96 -16.03 -10.21 3.62
N GLY A 97 -15.37 -10.66 4.69
CA GLY A 97 -15.45 -12.04 5.17
C GLY A 97 -14.65 -13.06 4.35
N ARG A 98 -13.95 -12.64 3.30
CA ARG A 98 -13.18 -13.51 2.40
C ARG A 98 -11.71 -13.11 2.37
N TRP A 99 -10.83 -14.10 2.19
CA TRP A 99 -9.42 -13.82 1.93
C TRP A 99 -9.29 -13.26 0.51
N ALA A 100 -8.59 -12.14 0.39
CA ALA A 100 -8.21 -11.54 -0.86
C ALA A 100 -6.69 -11.42 -0.91
N ARG A 101 -6.09 -11.85 -2.02
CA ARG A 101 -4.68 -11.61 -2.33
C ARG A 101 -4.59 -10.81 -3.61
N PHE A 102 -3.96 -9.65 -3.53
CA PHE A 102 -3.78 -8.78 -4.69
C PHE A 102 -2.39 -8.16 -4.70
N THR A 103 -1.93 -7.79 -5.88
CA THR A 103 -0.63 -7.13 -6.08
C THR A 103 -0.82 -5.85 -6.88
N LEU A 104 -0.39 -4.73 -6.33
CA LEU A 104 -0.26 -3.47 -7.05
C LEU A 104 1.16 -3.36 -7.57
N THR A 105 1.36 -3.23 -8.88
CA THR A 105 2.67 -2.97 -9.47
C THR A 105 2.71 -1.56 -10.02
N VAL A 106 3.71 -0.78 -9.62
CA VAL A 106 4.01 0.52 -10.18
C VAL A 106 5.24 0.37 -11.07
N GLN A 107 5.05 0.61 -12.37
CA GLN A 107 6.11 0.48 -13.37
C GLN A 107 6.03 1.64 -14.36
N GLY A 108 7.07 2.46 -14.42
CA GLY A 108 7.08 3.66 -15.25
C GLY A 108 5.93 4.59 -14.87
N THR A 109 5.01 4.83 -15.82
CA THR A 109 3.84 5.70 -15.67
C THR A 109 2.54 4.91 -15.58
N GLN A 110 2.58 3.68 -15.06
CA GLN A 110 1.40 2.82 -14.95
C GLN A 110 1.33 2.15 -13.59
N VAL A 111 0.09 2.03 -13.09
CA VAL A 111 -0.24 1.17 -11.96
C VAL A 111 -1.11 0.03 -12.48
N ARG A 112 -0.73 -1.20 -12.17
CA ARG A 112 -1.50 -2.40 -12.51
C ARG A 112 -1.91 -3.13 -11.25
N LEU A 113 -3.16 -3.60 -11.24
CA LEU A 113 -3.67 -4.48 -10.20
C LEU A 113 -3.68 -5.92 -10.72
N PHE A 114 -3.06 -6.83 -9.99
CA PHE A 114 -3.11 -8.26 -10.22
C PHE A 114 -3.91 -8.94 -9.12
N MET A 115 -4.81 -9.85 -9.52
CA MET A 115 -5.60 -10.71 -8.64
C MET A 115 -5.26 -12.15 -8.98
N ASP A 116 -4.91 -12.97 -7.98
CA ASP A 116 -4.59 -14.39 -8.20
C ASP A 116 -3.60 -14.65 -9.36
N CYS A 117 -2.62 -13.76 -9.52
CA CYS A 117 -1.59 -13.74 -10.56
C CYS A 117 -2.04 -13.34 -11.98
N GLU A 118 -3.30 -12.94 -12.17
CA GLU A 118 -3.80 -12.40 -13.44
C GLU A 118 -3.93 -10.88 -13.36
N GLU A 119 -3.58 -10.18 -14.45
CA GLU A 119 -3.79 -8.74 -14.52
C GLU A 119 -5.29 -8.47 -14.54
N PHE A 120 -5.78 -7.80 -13.50
CA PHE A 120 -7.18 -7.45 -13.37
C PHE A 120 -7.50 -6.15 -14.11
N ASN A 121 -6.68 -5.12 -13.89
CA ASN A 121 -6.87 -3.82 -14.53
C ASN A 121 -5.58 -2.97 -14.45
N ARG A 122 -5.52 -1.91 -15.26
CA ARG A 122 -4.42 -0.94 -15.27
C ARG A 122 -4.94 0.48 -15.40
N VAL A 123 -4.21 1.43 -14.82
CA VAL A 123 -4.46 2.87 -15.00
C VAL A 123 -3.15 3.59 -15.28
N ASP A 124 -3.23 4.67 -16.05
CA ASP A 124 -2.11 5.59 -16.21
C ASP A 124 -1.86 6.34 -14.90
N PHE A 125 -0.58 6.61 -14.63
CA PHE A 125 -0.11 7.19 -13.40
C PHE A 125 0.98 8.22 -13.70
N ILE A 126 0.75 9.43 -13.22
CA ILE A 126 1.68 10.55 -13.37
C ILE A 126 2.41 10.72 -12.04
N ARG A 127 3.73 10.69 -12.11
CA ARG A 127 4.64 10.96 -10.99
C ARG A 127 5.89 11.67 -11.47
N SER A 128 6.63 12.25 -10.54
CA SER A 128 7.96 12.74 -10.84
C SER A 128 8.93 11.61 -11.21
N ASP A 129 10.01 11.96 -11.92
CA ASP A 129 11.15 11.06 -12.17
C ASP A 129 11.99 10.80 -10.92
N GLN A 130 11.66 11.46 -9.81
CA GLN A 130 12.34 11.29 -8.54
C GLN A 130 11.68 10.18 -7.72
N SER A 131 12.48 9.22 -7.26
CA SER A 131 12.05 8.26 -6.25
C SER A 131 11.61 8.97 -4.97
N LEU A 132 10.61 8.39 -4.28
CA LEU A 132 10.25 8.84 -2.93
C LEU A 132 11.46 8.76 -1.99
N THR A 133 11.61 9.77 -1.16
CA THR A 133 12.53 9.78 -0.03
C THR A 133 11.76 9.95 1.26
N PHE A 134 12.23 9.33 2.33
CA PHE A 134 11.55 9.36 3.62
C PHE A 134 12.40 10.05 4.67
N GLU A 135 11.77 10.95 5.43
CA GLU A 135 12.43 11.63 6.55
C GLU A 135 12.84 10.59 7.62
N ALA A 136 13.85 10.90 8.43
CA ALA A 136 14.30 9.98 9.48
C ALA A 136 13.18 9.62 10.48
N SER A 137 12.24 10.54 10.69
CA SER A 137 11.06 10.41 11.55
C SER A 137 9.79 10.00 10.81
N SER A 138 9.84 9.73 9.50
CA SER A 138 8.69 9.16 8.77
C SER A 138 8.27 7.83 9.40
N GLY A 139 6.97 7.67 9.62
CA GLY A 139 6.42 6.47 10.27
C GLY A 139 5.85 5.49 9.26
N ILE A 140 6.11 4.19 9.48
CA ILE A 140 5.45 3.11 8.75
C ILE A 140 4.43 2.40 9.64
N PHE A 141 3.24 2.17 9.12
CA PHE A 141 2.06 1.69 9.85
C PHE A 141 1.36 0.57 9.07
N VAL A 142 0.85 -0.42 9.80
CA VAL A 142 0.01 -1.50 9.26
C VAL A 142 -1.36 -1.43 9.92
N GLY A 143 -2.43 -1.53 9.12
CA GLY A 143 -3.82 -1.42 9.57
C GLY A 143 -4.30 -0.01 9.93
N ASN A 144 -3.45 1.01 9.76
CA ASN A 144 -3.76 2.42 10.02
C ASN A 144 -2.76 3.34 9.28
N ALA A 145 -2.95 4.65 9.38
CA ALA A 145 -2.04 5.67 8.83
C ALA A 145 -1.61 6.70 9.88
N GLY A 146 -1.33 6.27 11.11
CA GLY A 146 -0.90 7.15 12.19
C GLY A 146 -1.91 8.28 12.49
N GLY A 147 -1.41 9.50 12.64
CA GLY A 147 -2.17 10.72 12.92
C GLY A 147 -2.86 11.40 11.74
N THR A 148 -2.92 10.75 10.56
CA THR A 148 -3.51 11.35 9.33
C THR A 148 -5.03 11.48 9.39
N GLY A 149 -5.70 10.75 10.28
CA GLY A 149 -7.16 10.71 10.38
C GLY A 149 -7.84 9.75 9.39
N LEU A 150 -7.07 9.07 8.53
CA LEU A 150 -7.64 8.06 7.63
C LEU A 150 -8.23 6.86 8.41
N PRO A 151 -9.29 6.22 7.89
CA PRO A 151 -9.95 5.10 8.57
C PRO A 151 -8.98 3.95 8.84
N ARG A 152 -9.07 3.39 10.05
CA ARG A 152 -8.31 2.21 10.45
C ARG A 152 -8.93 0.95 9.85
N PHE A 153 -8.09 0.06 9.36
CA PHE A 153 -8.53 -1.26 8.92
C PHE A 153 -8.71 -2.18 10.13
N VAL A 154 -9.88 -2.78 10.25
CA VAL A 154 -10.22 -3.72 11.33
C VAL A 154 -10.31 -5.11 10.73
N ALA A 155 -9.21 -5.88 10.76
CA ALA A 155 -9.16 -7.24 10.23
C ALA A 155 -7.75 -7.85 10.33
N TYR A 156 -7.57 -9.02 9.71
CA TYR A 156 -6.27 -9.62 9.44
C TYR A 156 -5.71 -9.12 8.10
N SER A 157 -4.46 -8.69 8.09
CA SER A 157 -3.74 -8.32 6.87
C SER A 157 -2.26 -8.68 6.96
N LYS A 158 -1.68 -8.93 5.79
CA LYS A 158 -0.25 -9.13 5.58
C LYS A 158 0.16 -8.34 4.34
N VAL A 159 1.21 -7.54 4.46
CA VAL A 159 1.69 -6.66 3.39
C VAL A 159 3.15 -6.97 3.11
N PHE A 160 3.49 -7.06 1.83
CA PHE A 160 4.85 -7.22 1.36
C PHE A 160 5.15 -6.16 0.32
N VAL A 161 6.24 -5.43 0.52
CA VAL A 161 6.77 -4.45 -0.44
C VAL A 161 8.04 -5.02 -1.05
N GLN A 162 8.13 -5.00 -2.37
CA GLN A 162 9.26 -5.53 -3.12
C GLN A 162 9.64 -4.60 -4.26
N GLN A 163 10.93 -4.54 -4.59
CA GLN A 163 11.40 -3.87 -5.79
C GLN A 163 10.96 -4.65 -7.02
N VAL A 164 10.56 -3.95 -8.08
CA VAL A 164 10.37 -4.54 -9.41
C VAL A 164 11.61 -4.21 -10.24
N TYR A 165 12.41 -5.21 -10.59
CA TYR A 165 13.51 -5.02 -11.53
C TYR A 165 13.02 -5.21 -12.97
N GLY A 166 13.02 -4.14 -13.75
CA GLY A 166 12.87 -4.22 -15.20
C GLY A 166 14.23 -4.48 -15.86
N HIS A 167 14.61 -5.74 -16.07
CA HIS A 167 15.66 -6.09 -17.03
C HIS A 167 15.14 -7.17 -17.97
N LYS A 168 15.03 -6.82 -19.26
CA LYS A 168 14.85 -7.71 -20.42
C LYS A 168 14.45 -9.15 -20.06
N GLY A 169 13.15 -9.36 -19.77
CA GLY A 169 12.54 -10.69 -19.72
C GLY A 169 12.76 -11.52 -18.45
N LYS A 170 13.24 -10.97 -17.31
CA LYS A 170 13.26 -11.70 -16.04
C LYS A 170 12.91 -10.80 -14.84
N GLU A 171 11.78 -11.11 -14.20
CA GLU A 171 11.32 -10.48 -12.96
C GLU A 171 12.00 -11.13 -11.76
N PHE A 172 12.75 -10.36 -10.96
CA PHE A 172 13.38 -10.83 -9.73
C PHE A 172 12.74 -10.15 -8.52
N ILE A 173 12.18 -10.95 -7.62
CA ILE A 173 11.55 -10.48 -6.39
C ILE A 173 12.61 -10.46 -5.27
N ARG A 174 13.04 -9.27 -4.83
CA ARG A 174 13.66 -9.10 -3.50
C ARG A 174 12.60 -8.56 -2.55
N SER A 175 12.12 -9.42 -1.67
CA SER A 175 11.16 -9.10 -0.61
C SER A 175 11.86 -8.44 0.59
N ALA A 176 11.33 -7.32 1.07
CA ALA A 176 11.52 -6.85 2.45
C ALA A 176 10.20 -7.06 3.21
N PRO A 177 10.14 -7.89 4.27
CA PRO A 177 8.95 -7.98 5.11
C PRO A 177 8.82 -6.73 6.00
N LEU A 178 7.60 -6.21 6.10
CA LEU A 178 7.16 -5.24 7.11
C LEU A 178 6.41 -5.93 8.24
#